data_AF-A0A1H4VWZ0-F1
#
_entry.id   AF-A0A1H4VWZ0-F1
#
_cell.length_a   1.000
_cell.length_b   1.000
_cell.length_c   1.000
_cell.angle_alpha   90.00
_cell.angle_beta   90.00
_cell.angle_gamma   90.00
#
_symmetry.space_group_name_H-M   'P 1'
#
loop_
_entity.id
_entity.type
_entity.pdbx_description
1 polymer ?
#
loop_
_entity_poly.entity_id
_entity_poly.type
_entity_poly.pdbx_seq_one_letter_code
_entity_poly.pdbx_strand_id
1 'polypeptide(L)'
;MRRLLHLTSCAALVLLAPSLGGCSSPQPQADAAATTAPADAEASGTAPGTDLSYGEGATLVWRPTASITGELEVSVDAVSEERQSVLDGWLRDDAMAASRPYFVTVTVTNTGTSDLGGQAVPVYLRDDNGKLGAAWTFGGDFTACQSGPLPTPFTTGAETEMCLVYLAPDRARVDAVVFEPTEGYDPITWTGAVQRPESSRRSRGG
;
A
#
# COMPACT_ATOMS: atom_id res chain seq x y z
N MET A 1 23.44 -34.31 -5.65
CA MET A 1 24.83 -34.20 -5.14
C MET A 1 24.83 -33.21 -3.98
N ARG A 2 24.96 -33.71 -2.74
CA ARG A 2 24.96 -32.89 -1.52
C ARG A 2 26.38 -32.39 -1.26
N ARG A 3 26.58 -31.09 -1.07
CA ARG A 3 27.82 -30.53 -0.51
C ARG A 3 27.57 -30.12 0.95
N LEU A 4 28.37 -30.72 1.83
CA LEU A 4 28.53 -30.44 3.25
C LEU A 4 29.34 -29.14 3.45
N LEU A 5 28.97 -28.36 4.50
CA LEU A 5 29.76 -27.81 5.63
C LEU A 5 31.18 -27.21 5.34
N HIS A 6 31.74 -26.19 5.99
CA HIS A 6 31.74 -25.70 7.37
C HIS A 6 32.39 -24.29 7.45
N LEU A 7 31.97 -23.53 8.47
CA LEU A 7 32.66 -22.56 9.34
C LEU A 7 34.00 -21.90 8.91
N THR A 8 34.05 -20.57 9.07
CA THR A 8 35.23 -19.87 9.60
C THR A 8 34.81 -18.82 10.62
N SER A 9 35.53 -18.82 11.74
CA SER A 9 35.23 -18.17 13.03
C SER A 9 36.11 -16.94 13.26
N CYS A 10 35.68 -16.14 14.24
CA CYS A 10 36.18 -14.84 14.69
C CYS A 10 37.61 -14.79 15.28
N ALA A 11 38.03 -13.53 15.56
CA ALA A 11 39.13 -13.04 16.40
C ALA A 11 40.44 -12.74 15.64
N ALA A 12 41.23 -11.70 15.92
CA ALA A 12 41.45 -10.90 17.12
C ALA A 12 42.24 -9.59 16.80
N LEU A 13 42.25 -8.61 17.72
CA LEU A 13 43.39 -7.78 18.24
C LEU A 13 42.81 -6.45 18.80
N VAL A 14 42.74 -6.14 20.10
CA VAL A 14 43.75 -5.99 21.18
C VAL A 14 44.46 -4.61 21.22
N LEU A 15 44.03 -3.80 22.20
CA LEU A 15 44.73 -2.87 23.14
C LEU A 15 45.59 -1.68 22.62
N LEU A 16 45.34 -0.46 23.15
CA LEU A 16 46.19 0.26 24.13
C LEU A 16 45.75 1.74 24.34
N ALA A 17 45.48 2.13 25.60
CA ALA A 17 45.45 3.52 26.12
C ALA A 17 46.88 3.93 26.59
N PRO A 18 47.17 5.04 27.32
CA PRO A 18 46.50 6.35 27.57
C PRO A 18 47.47 7.56 27.39
N SER A 19 47.03 8.81 27.62
CA SER A 19 47.83 9.84 28.34
C SER A 19 47.07 11.17 28.54
N LEU A 20 47.37 11.79 29.68
CA LEU A 20 46.78 13.01 30.25
C LEU A 20 47.26 14.29 29.55
N GLY A 21 46.42 15.33 29.58
CA GLY A 21 46.82 16.71 29.33
C GLY A 21 45.75 17.67 29.85
N GLY A 22 46.01 18.33 30.98
CA GLY A 22 45.16 19.39 31.51
C GLY A 22 45.32 20.70 30.76
N CYS A 23 44.31 21.58 30.84
CA CYS A 23 44.48 22.98 31.22
C CYS A 23 43.13 23.68 31.31
N SER A 24 43.00 24.44 32.39
CA SER A 24 41.89 25.30 32.75
C SER A 24 41.91 26.58 31.92
N SER A 25 40.76 27.00 31.39
CA SER A 25 40.34 28.42 31.23
C SER A 25 38.88 28.50 30.75
N PRO A 26 38.02 29.35 31.34
CA PRO A 26 36.64 29.54 30.90
C PRO A 26 36.61 30.43 29.64
N GLN A 27 36.05 29.92 28.55
CA GLN A 27 35.83 30.68 27.32
C GLN A 27 34.48 31.42 27.40
N PRO A 28 34.40 32.68 26.91
CA PRO A 28 33.17 33.48 26.95
C PRO A 28 32.07 32.80 26.16
N GLN A 29 30.88 32.76 26.76
CA GLN A 29 29.64 32.31 26.15
C GLN A 29 29.26 33.31 25.05
N ALA A 30 29.72 33.03 23.83
CA ALA A 30 29.13 33.61 22.64
C ALA A 30 27.76 32.96 22.48
N ASP A 31 26.70 33.76 22.65
CA ASP A 31 25.36 33.42 22.18
C ASP A 31 25.44 33.13 20.68
N ALA A 32 25.64 31.85 20.35
CA ALA A 32 25.37 31.33 19.05
C ALA A 32 23.86 31.46 18.86
N ALA A 33 23.45 32.55 18.22
CA ALA A 33 22.17 32.61 17.55
C ALA A 33 22.08 31.35 16.69
N ALA A 34 21.29 30.40 17.17
CA ALA A 34 20.93 29.23 16.40
C ALA A 34 20.16 29.75 15.19
N THR A 35 20.88 29.93 14.09
CA THR A 35 20.28 29.94 12.76
C THR A 35 19.57 28.61 12.66
N THR A 36 18.27 28.62 12.92
CA THR A 36 17.38 27.54 12.54
C THR A 36 17.56 27.41 11.04
N ALA A 37 18.35 26.41 10.63
CA ALA A 37 18.25 25.90 9.28
C ALA A 37 16.75 25.66 9.04
N PRO A 38 16.18 26.11 7.90
CA PRO A 38 14.81 25.74 7.60
C PRO A 38 14.76 24.22 7.71
N ALA A 39 13.85 23.71 8.54
CA ALA A 39 13.53 22.29 8.52
C ALA A 39 13.25 21.95 7.05
N ASP A 40 14.11 21.12 6.48
CA ASP A 40 13.88 20.54 5.16
C ASP A 40 12.45 20.03 5.17
N ALA A 41 11.62 20.53 4.24
CA ALA A 41 10.21 20.19 4.15
C ALA A 41 10.09 18.66 4.22
N GLU A 42 9.57 18.19 5.35
CA GLU A 42 9.29 16.79 5.61
C GLU A 42 8.48 16.23 4.44
N ALA A 43 8.84 15.03 3.99
CA ALA A 43 8.31 14.41 2.78
C ALA A 43 6.78 14.58 2.69
N SER A 44 6.28 15.10 1.57
CA SER A 44 4.88 15.44 1.34
C SER A 44 3.96 14.22 1.15
N GLY A 45 4.27 13.09 1.78
CA GLY A 45 3.53 11.84 1.68
C GLY A 45 3.54 11.06 2.99
N THR A 46 2.57 10.17 3.16
CA THR A 46 2.52 9.20 4.25
C THR A 46 3.80 8.36 4.22
N ALA A 47 4.42 8.16 5.39
CA ALA A 47 5.68 7.45 5.49
C ALA A 47 5.52 5.98 5.02
N PRO A 48 6.50 5.40 4.29
CA PRO A 48 6.53 3.97 4.02
C PRO A 48 6.46 3.15 5.33
N GLY A 49 5.80 1.99 5.28
CA GLY A 49 5.58 1.12 6.45
C GLY A 49 4.49 1.60 7.41
N THR A 50 3.72 2.63 7.05
CA THR A 50 2.60 3.10 7.88
C THR A 50 1.44 2.10 7.84
N ASP A 51 0.99 1.69 9.02
CA ASP A 51 -0.25 0.93 9.20
C ASP A 51 -1.43 1.85 9.45
N LEU A 52 -2.52 1.62 8.73
CA LEU A 52 -3.76 2.38 8.75
C LEU A 52 -4.96 1.44 8.92
N SER A 53 -6.04 1.97 9.48
CA SER A 53 -7.35 1.33 9.52
C SER A 53 -8.13 1.64 8.24
N TYR A 54 -9.08 0.78 7.86
CA TYR A 54 -10.05 1.14 6.83
C TYR A 54 -10.79 2.44 7.21
N GLY A 55 -10.93 3.35 6.24
CA GLY A 55 -11.45 4.70 6.38
C GLY A 55 -10.40 5.77 6.71
N GLU A 56 -9.16 5.39 7.05
CA GLU A 56 -8.07 6.35 7.24
C GLU A 56 -7.39 6.69 5.90
N GLY A 57 -7.16 7.99 5.68
CA GLY A 57 -6.51 8.50 4.47
C GLY A 57 -4.98 8.44 4.54
N ALA A 58 -4.35 8.27 3.38
CA ALA A 58 -2.91 8.40 3.18
C ALA A 58 -2.62 9.33 2.01
N THR A 59 -1.56 10.14 2.13
CA THR A 59 -1.02 10.89 1.01
C THR A 59 0.00 10.01 0.29
N LEU A 60 -0.36 9.53 -0.89
CA LEU A 60 0.46 8.66 -1.73
C LEU A 60 1.23 9.48 -2.74
N VAL A 61 2.55 9.27 -2.79
CA VAL A 61 3.42 9.87 -3.81
C VAL A 61 4.07 8.75 -4.61
N TRP A 62 3.89 8.75 -5.93
CA TRP A 62 4.59 7.83 -6.83
C TRP A 62 4.82 8.42 -8.21
N ARG A 63 5.56 7.68 -9.04
CA ARG A 63 5.84 8.06 -10.43
C ARG A 63 5.23 7.02 -11.37
N PRO A 64 3.99 7.22 -11.87
CA PRO A 64 3.38 6.26 -12.78
C PRO A 64 4.14 6.17 -14.12
N THR A 65 4.80 7.26 -14.54
CA THR A 65 5.68 7.27 -15.71
C THR A 65 6.95 8.08 -15.41
N ALA A 66 7.94 8.02 -16.31
CA ALA A 66 9.16 8.81 -16.16
C ALA A 66 8.90 10.33 -16.15
N SER A 67 7.81 10.82 -16.75
CA SER A 67 7.48 12.24 -16.86
C SER A 67 6.38 12.72 -15.92
N ILE A 68 5.75 11.83 -15.16
CA ILE A 68 4.63 12.15 -14.28
C ILE A 68 5.01 11.80 -12.85
N THR A 69 4.85 12.78 -11.95
CA THR A 69 4.80 12.56 -10.51
C THR A 69 3.34 12.67 -10.09
N GLY A 70 2.81 11.60 -9.52
CA GLY A 70 1.49 11.53 -8.93
C GLY A 70 1.55 11.81 -7.44
N GLU A 71 0.58 12.58 -6.97
CA GLU A 71 0.28 12.78 -5.56
C GLU A 71 -1.23 12.65 -5.40
N LEU A 72 -1.65 11.73 -4.55
CA LEU A 72 -3.04 11.46 -4.25
C LEU A 72 -3.26 11.45 -2.75
N GLU A 73 -4.43 11.88 -2.30
CA GLU A 73 -5.00 11.41 -1.04
C GLU A 73 -5.87 10.18 -1.34
N VAL A 74 -5.64 9.08 -0.62
CA VAL A 74 -6.36 7.81 -0.81
C VAL A 74 -6.79 7.24 0.53
N SER A 75 -8.06 6.84 0.63
CA SER A 75 -8.56 5.99 1.71
C SER A 75 -9.07 4.66 1.18
N VAL A 76 -8.89 3.60 1.97
CA VAL A 76 -9.56 2.31 1.74
C VAL A 76 -10.78 2.27 2.64
N ASP A 77 -11.95 2.54 2.08
CA ASP A 77 -13.16 2.80 2.86
C ASP A 77 -13.84 1.50 3.31
N ALA A 78 -13.88 0.50 2.43
CA ALA A 78 -14.50 -0.78 2.71
C ALA A 78 -13.86 -1.92 1.91
N VAL A 79 -13.86 -3.11 2.49
CA VAL A 79 -13.49 -4.36 1.83
C VAL A 79 -14.62 -5.36 2.04
N SER A 80 -15.21 -5.86 0.96
CA SER A 80 -16.22 -6.92 0.99
C SER A 80 -15.72 -8.19 0.32
N GLU A 81 -15.83 -9.32 1.03
CA GLU A 81 -15.76 -10.64 0.43
C GLU A 81 -17.05 -10.85 -0.38
N GLU A 82 -16.91 -11.23 -1.65
CA GLU A 82 -18.02 -11.48 -2.53
C GLU A 82 -18.24 -12.98 -2.77
N ARG A 83 -19.47 -13.32 -3.16
CA ARG A 83 -19.76 -14.69 -3.63
C ARG A 83 -19.24 -14.86 -5.05
N GLN A 84 -18.84 -16.10 -5.36
CA GLN A 84 -18.39 -16.44 -6.70
C GLN A 84 -19.41 -16.21 -7.82
N SER A 85 -20.70 -16.11 -7.48
CA SER A 85 -21.78 -15.79 -8.40
C SER A 85 -21.73 -14.35 -8.93
N VAL A 86 -20.94 -13.46 -8.31
CA VAL A 86 -20.76 -12.10 -8.82
C VAL A 86 -20.07 -12.09 -10.19
N LEU A 87 -19.32 -13.15 -10.50
CA LEU A 87 -18.64 -13.35 -11.78
C LEU A 87 -19.49 -14.15 -12.79
N ASP A 88 -20.76 -14.43 -12.48
CA ASP A 88 -21.65 -15.15 -13.40
C ASP A 88 -21.85 -14.34 -14.68
N GLY A 89 -21.81 -15.02 -15.83
CA GLY A 89 -21.90 -14.38 -17.15
C GLY A 89 -20.57 -13.93 -17.75
N TRP A 90 -19.48 -13.95 -16.99
CA TRP A 90 -18.13 -13.69 -17.48
C TRP A 90 -17.43 -15.00 -17.89
N LEU A 91 -16.52 -14.92 -18.87
CA LEU A 91 -15.63 -16.03 -19.19
C LEU A 91 -14.64 -16.23 -18.04
N ARG A 92 -14.58 -17.44 -17.50
CA ARG A 92 -13.78 -17.78 -16.33
C ARG A 92 -12.82 -18.89 -16.68
N ASP A 93 -11.54 -18.67 -16.42
CA ASP A 93 -10.57 -19.75 -16.38
C ASP A 93 -10.58 -20.44 -15.00
N ASP A 94 -9.79 -21.51 -14.88
CA ASP A 94 -9.71 -22.30 -13.64
C ASP A 94 -9.18 -21.47 -12.46
N ALA A 95 -8.29 -20.49 -12.72
CA ALA A 95 -7.73 -19.63 -11.68
C ALA A 95 -8.79 -18.68 -11.12
N MET A 96 -9.58 -18.04 -11.98
CA MET A 96 -10.75 -17.24 -11.57
C MET A 96 -11.79 -18.09 -10.85
N ALA A 97 -12.02 -19.33 -11.29
CA ALA A 97 -12.95 -20.25 -10.63
C ALA A 97 -12.49 -20.67 -9.23
N ALA A 98 -11.18 -20.81 -9.02
CA ALA A 98 -10.58 -21.16 -7.74
C ALA A 98 -10.36 -19.96 -6.79
N SER A 99 -10.59 -18.73 -7.27
CA SER A 99 -10.34 -17.53 -6.48
C SER A 99 -11.35 -17.32 -5.34
N ARG A 100 -11.15 -16.25 -4.57
CA ARG A 100 -12.16 -15.60 -3.73
C ARG A 100 -12.25 -14.14 -4.17
N PRO A 101 -13.41 -13.67 -4.64
CA PRO A 101 -13.54 -12.30 -5.10
C PRO A 101 -13.70 -11.36 -3.92
N TYR A 102 -13.07 -10.20 -4.03
CA TYR A 102 -13.16 -9.10 -3.08
C TYR A 102 -13.45 -7.80 -3.83
N PHE A 103 -14.40 -7.01 -3.35
CA PHE A 103 -14.59 -5.64 -3.80
C PHE A 103 -14.04 -4.70 -2.73
N VAL A 104 -13.24 -3.74 -3.16
CA VAL A 104 -12.61 -2.74 -2.30
C VAL A 104 -13.06 -1.37 -2.79
N THR A 105 -13.77 -0.65 -1.93
CA THR A 105 -14.13 0.75 -2.17
C THR A 105 -12.99 1.64 -1.70
N VAL A 106 -12.53 2.51 -2.59
CA VAL A 106 -11.52 3.51 -2.28
C VAL A 106 -12.01 4.89 -2.69
N THR A 107 -11.68 5.90 -1.90
CA THR A 107 -11.82 7.30 -2.28
C THR A 107 -10.46 7.83 -2.66
N VAL A 108 -10.38 8.50 -3.79
CA VAL A 108 -9.14 9.01 -4.36
C VAL A 108 -9.31 10.47 -4.73
N THR A 109 -8.40 11.32 -4.26
CA THR A 109 -8.35 12.74 -4.59
C THR A 109 -6.97 13.10 -5.14
N ASN A 110 -6.92 13.77 -6.29
CA ASN A 110 -5.66 14.29 -6.83
C ASN A 110 -5.26 15.58 -6.11
N THR A 111 -4.32 15.49 -5.18
CA THR A 111 -3.75 16.66 -4.48
C THR A 111 -2.54 17.24 -5.21
N GLY A 112 -1.99 16.49 -6.16
CA GLY A 112 -0.86 16.89 -6.99
C GLY A 112 -1.21 17.85 -8.13
N THR A 113 -0.18 18.23 -8.89
CA THR A 113 -0.29 19.18 -10.02
C THR A 113 -0.42 18.51 -11.39
N SER A 114 -0.10 17.22 -11.49
CA SER A 114 -0.20 16.45 -12.73
C SER A 114 -1.64 15.99 -12.98
N ASP A 115 -2.06 15.90 -14.25
CA ASP A 115 -3.24 15.10 -14.62
C ASP A 115 -2.88 13.61 -14.55
N LEU A 116 -3.64 12.84 -13.76
CA LEU A 116 -3.42 11.42 -13.52
C LEU A 116 -4.45 10.52 -14.23
N GLY A 117 -5.26 11.09 -15.13
CA GLY A 117 -6.23 10.33 -15.90
C GLY A 117 -5.62 9.14 -16.63
N GLY A 118 -6.29 8.00 -16.58
CA GLY A 118 -5.84 6.75 -17.21
C GLY A 118 -4.69 6.04 -16.48
N GLN A 119 -4.17 6.57 -15.37
CA GLN A 119 -3.16 5.87 -14.57
C GLN A 119 -3.80 4.84 -13.64
N ALA A 120 -3.15 3.68 -13.49
CA ALA A 120 -3.49 2.72 -12.44
C ALA A 120 -2.75 3.10 -11.16
N VAL A 121 -3.49 3.22 -10.05
CA VAL A 121 -2.89 3.42 -8.73
C VAL A 121 -2.37 2.06 -8.23
N PRO A 122 -1.11 1.93 -7.78
CA PRO A 122 -0.52 0.65 -7.39
C PRO A 122 -1.00 0.21 -5.99
N VAL A 123 -2.31 -0.03 -5.87
CA VAL A 123 -2.99 -0.59 -4.71
C VAL A 123 -3.24 -2.08 -4.95
N TYR A 124 -2.77 -2.91 -4.04
CA TYR A 124 -2.82 -4.36 -4.13
C TYR A 124 -3.59 -4.95 -2.96
N LEU A 125 -4.19 -6.11 -3.18
CA LEU A 125 -4.68 -6.97 -2.12
C LEU A 125 -3.54 -7.91 -1.69
N ARG A 126 -3.20 -7.91 -0.40
CA ARG A 126 -2.33 -8.90 0.22
C ARG A 126 -3.19 -9.99 0.85
N ASP A 127 -2.95 -11.24 0.47
CA ASP A 127 -3.65 -12.38 1.06
C ASP A 127 -2.98 -12.92 2.33
N ASP A 128 -3.66 -13.84 3.00
CA ASP A 128 -3.21 -14.52 4.22
C ASP A 128 -1.98 -15.44 4.03
N ASN A 129 -1.48 -15.57 2.81
CA ASN A 129 -0.21 -16.23 2.47
C ASN A 129 0.89 -15.21 2.11
N GLY A 130 0.60 -13.91 2.24
CA GLY A 130 1.52 -12.82 1.92
C GLY A 130 1.64 -12.52 0.42
N LYS A 131 0.78 -13.07 -0.43
CA LYS A 131 0.83 -12.83 -1.88
C LYS A 131 0.08 -11.55 -2.24
N LEU A 132 0.69 -10.76 -3.12
CA LEU A 132 0.08 -9.55 -3.68
C LEU A 132 -0.71 -9.88 -4.96
N GLY A 133 -1.94 -9.38 -5.03
CA GLY A 133 -2.78 -9.40 -6.21
C GLY A 133 -3.12 -7.98 -6.66
N ALA A 134 -2.90 -7.67 -7.94
CA ALA A 134 -3.36 -6.42 -8.54
C ALA A 134 -4.88 -6.43 -8.75
N ALA A 135 -5.48 -5.23 -8.79
CA ALA A 135 -6.88 -5.09 -9.14
C ALA A 135 -7.11 -5.56 -10.58
N TRP A 136 -8.16 -6.35 -10.78
CA TRP A 136 -8.58 -6.78 -12.10
C TRP A 136 -9.20 -5.62 -12.86
N THR A 137 -8.90 -5.53 -14.16
CA THR A 137 -9.54 -4.56 -15.06
C THR A 137 -10.44 -5.31 -16.04
N PHE A 138 -11.67 -4.85 -16.20
CA PHE A 138 -12.65 -5.47 -17.11
C PHE A 138 -12.68 -4.76 -18.45
N GLY A 139 -12.75 -5.53 -19.54
CA GLY A 139 -12.89 -5.01 -20.91
C GLY A 139 -14.32 -4.60 -21.29
N GLY A 140 -15.22 -4.43 -20.31
CA GLY A 140 -16.62 -4.06 -20.49
C GLY A 140 -17.25 -3.66 -19.14
N ASP A 141 -18.54 -3.32 -19.15
CA ASP A 141 -19.24 -2.81 -17.97
C ASP A 141 -19.57 -3.92 -16.97
N PHE A 142 -18.78 -4.01 -15.91
CA PHE A 142 -19.07 -4.85 -14.76
C PHE A 142 -19.88 -4.06 -13.73
N THR A 143 -21.21 -4.06 -13.92
CA THR A 143 -22.16 -3.22 -13.16
C THR A 143 -22.05 -3.35 -11.64
N ALA A 144 -21.61 -4.51 -11.13
CA ALA A 144 -21.46 -4.72 -9.69
C ALA A 144 -20.30 -3.90 -9.08
N CYS A 145 -19.19 -3.77 -9.81
CA CYS A 145 -17.98 -3.09 -9.35
C CYS A 145 -17.04 -2.82 -10.53
N GLN A 146 -17.02 -1.59 -11.06
CA GLN A 146 -16.16 -1.28 -12.19
C GLN A 146 -14.76 -0.84 -11.74
N SER A 147 -13.81 -1.77 -11.84
CA SER A 147 -12.39 -1.48 -11.65
C SER A 147 -11.72 -1.03 -12.93
N GLY A 148 -10.65 -0.27 -12.77
CA GLY A 148 -9.85 0.21 -13.87
C GLY A 148 -8.91 1.33 -13.44
N PRO A 149 -8.29 2.02 -14.40
CA PRO A 149 -7.49 3.20 -14.12
C PRO A 149 -8.37 4.37 -13.62
N LEU A 150 -7.70 5.41 -13.12
CA LEU A 150 -8.33 6.69 -12.80
C LEU A 150 -9.13 7.22 -14.02
N PRO A 151 -10.31 7.83 -13.80
CA PRO A 151 -11.12 8.37 -14.88
C PRO A 151 -10.34 9.44 -15.65
N THR A 152 -10.61 9.59 -16.94
CA THR A 152 -9.94 10.62 -17.75
C THR A 152 -10.92 11.76 -18.03
N PRO A 153 -10.58 13.01 -17.67
CA PRO A 153 -9.36 13.46 -16.99
C PRO A 153 -9.40 13.26 -15.47
N PHE A 154 -8.23 13.30 -14.82
CA PHE A 154 -8.10 13.31 -13.35
C PHE A 154 -7.11 14.40 -12.93
N THR A 155 -7.52 15.66 -13.12
CA THR A 155 -6.71 16.86 -12.82
C THR A 155 -6.64 17.16 -11.32
N THR A 156 -5.80 18.12 -10.92
CA THR A 156 -5.75 18.64 -9.54
C THR A 156 -7.13 18.94 -8.97
N GLY A 157 -7.37 18.48 -7.75
CA GLY A 157 -8.63 18.60 -7.02
C GLY A 157 -9.74 17.67 -7.51
N ALA A 158 -9.51 16.86 -8.54
CA ALA A 158 -10.47 15.83 -8.94
C ALA A 158 -10.54 14.75 -7.86
N GLU A 159 -11.75 14.32 -7.56
CA GLU A 159 -12.07 13.28 -6.59
C GLU A 159 -12.95 12.23 -7.25
N THR A 160 -12.74 10.97 -6.90
CA THR A 160 -13.59 9.87 -7.33
C THR A 160 -13.61 8.79 -6.25
N GLU A 161 -14.78 8.19 -6.08
CA GLU A 161 -14.89 6.86 -5.47
C GLU A 161 -14.64 5.82 -6.58
N MET A 162 -13.85 4.79 -6.28
CA MET A 162 -13.59 3.67 -7.18
C MET A 162 -13.89 2.35 -6.49
N CYS A 163 -14.32 1.37 -7.28
CA CYS A 163 -14.49 0.00 -6.83
C CYS A 163 -13.42 -0.89 -7.47
N LEU A 164 -12.52 -1.43 -6.65
CA LEU A 164 -11.41 -2.29 -7.04
C LEU A 164 -11.75 -3.77 -6.79
N VAL A 165 -11.69 -4.59 -7.84
CA VAL A 165 -11.97 -6.03 -7.80
C VAL A 165 -10.66 -6.78 -7.68
N TYR A 166 -10.55 -7.59 -6.65
CA TYR A 166 -9.42 -8.49 -6.46
C TYR A 166 -9.89 -9.93 -6.43
N LEU A 167 -9.09 -10.82 -7.00
CA LEU A 167 -9.33 -12.26 -7.01
C LEU A 167 -8.21 -12.95 -6.22
N ALA A 168 -8.44 -13.18 -4.92
CA ALA A 168 -7.46 -13.89 -4.08
C ALA A 168 -7.38 -15.37 -4.51
N PRO A 169 -6.22 -15.91 -4.85
CA PRO A 169 -6.09 -17.27 -5.39
C PRO A 169 -6.39 -18.33 -4.33
N ASP A 170 -6.70 -19.56 -4.76
CA ASP A 170 -6.86 -20.73 -3.89
C ASP A 170 -7.81 -20.54 -2.70
N ARG A 171 -8.80 -19.66 -2.87
CA ARG A 171 -9.75 -19.21 -1.84
C ARG A 171 -9.12 -18.58 -0.59
N ALA A 172 -7.87 -18.10 -0.72
CA ALA A 172 -7.17 -17.32 0.28
C ALA A 172 -8.01 -16.15 0.78
N ARG A 173 -7.72 -15.70 2.00
CA ARG A 173 -8.42 -14.55 2.60
C ARG A 173 -7.59 -13.30 2.42
N VAL A 174 -8.25 -12.16 2.32
CA VAL A 174 -7.57 -10.86 2.44
C VAL A 174 -6.97 -10.73 3.84
N ASP A 175 -5.71 -10.34 3.89
CA ASP A 175 -4.99 -9.91 5.09
C ASP A 175 -4.98 -8.38 5.16
N ALA A 176 -4.63 -7.71 4.05
CA ALA A 176 -4.57 -6.26 3.97
C ALA A 176 -4.80 -5.74 2.54
N VAL A 177 -5.05 -4.45 2.44
CA VAL A 177 -4.89 -3.67 1.20
C VAL A 177 -3.61 -2.87 1.34
N VAL A 178 -2.76 -2.82 0.32
CA VAL A 178 -1.44 -2.19 0.42
C VAL A 178 -1.14 -1.30 -0.77
N PHE A 179 -0.40 -0.23 -0.54
CA PHE A 179 0.22 0.56 -1.59
C PHE A 179 1.70 0.22 -1.69
N GLU A 180 2.11 -0.31 -2.84
CA GLU A 180 3.50 -0.71 -3.11
C GLU A 180 3.90 -0.32 -4.54
N PRO A 181 4.35 0.93 -4.78
CA PRO A 181 4.58 1.44 -6.13
C PRO A 181 5.76 0.77 -6.84
N THR A 182 6.68 0.16 -6.10
CA THR A 182 7.87 -0.52 -6.63
C THR A 182 8.28 -1.66 -5.69
N GLU A 183 8.89 -2.71 -6.23
CA GLU A 183 9.46 -3.82 -5.44
C GLU A 183 10.44 -3.31 -4.37
N GLY A 184 10.30 -3.82 -3.14
CA GLY A 184 11.16 -3.45 -2.02
C GLY A 184 10.77 -2.15 -1.31
N TYR A 185 9.67 -1.51 -1.72
CA TYR A 185 9.04 -0.44 -0.96
C TYR A 185 8.40 -1.00 0.32
N ASP A 186 8.55 -0.32 1.45
CA ASP A 186 7.88 -0.71 2.70
C ASP A 186 6.40 -0.27 2.65
N PRO A 187 5.43 -1.19 2.48
CA PRO A 187 4.10 -0.80 2.04
C PRO A 187 3.32 0.03 3.06
N ILE A 188 2.58 1.01 2.58
CA ILE A 188 1.49 1.61 3.37
C ILE A 188 0.36 0.60 3.38
N THR A 189 -0.10 0.22 4.56
CA THR A 189 -0.96 -0.95 4.76
C THR A 189 -2.28 -0.53 5.40
N TRP A 190 -3.41 -0.86 4.78
CA TRP A 190 -4.73 -0.71 5.38
C TRP A 190 -5.30 -2.06 5.83
N THR A 191 -5.80 -2.11 7.07
CA THR A 191 -6.46 -3.27 7.65
C THR A 191 -7.78 -2.90 8.32
N GLY A 192 -8.65 -3.88 8.52
CA GLY A 192 -9.91 -3.65 9.21
C GLY A 192 -10.91 -4.78 9.04
N ALA A 193 -12.16 -4.51 9.42
CA ALA A 193 -13.21 -5.51 9.31
C ALA A 193 -13.61 -5.73 7.84
N VAL A 194 -13.50 -6.98 7.39
CA VAL A 194 -13.94 -7.41 6.07
C VAL A 194 -15.42 -7.77 6.13
N GLN A 195 -16.22 -7.12 5.30
CA GLN A 195 -17.64 -7.45 5.15
C GLN A 195 -17.76 -8.82 4.49
N ARG A 196 -18.59 -9.70 5.05
CA ARG A 196 -18.81 -11.04 4.50
C ARG A 196 -20.16 -11.10 3.81
N PRO A 197 -20.32 -11.94 2.77
CA PRO A 197 -21.62 -12.15 2.18
C PRO A 197 -22.57 -12.65 3.24
N GLU A 198 -23.78 -12.07 3.31
CA GLU A 198 -24.81 -12.55 4.22
C GLU A 198 -24.99 -14.06 4.04
N SER A 199 -24.82 -14.83 5.11
CA SER A 199 -25.04 -16.27 5.04
C SER A 199 -26.55 -16.50 4.93
N SER A 200 -27.00 -17.18 3.87
CA SER A 200 -28.40 -17.59 3.74
C SER A 200 -28.70 -18.73 4.71
N ARG A 201 -28.65 -18.48 6.02
CA ARG A 201 -29.23 -19.37 7.01
C ARG A 201 -30.72 -19.11 7.05
N ARG A 202 -31.42 -19.88 6.21
CA ARG A 202 -32.81 -20.34 6.37
C ARG A 202 -33.70 -19.46 7.25
N SER A 203 -34.57 -18.70 6.59
CA SER A 203 -35.99 -18.74 6.93
C SER A 203 -36.47 -20.20 6.83
N ARG A 204 -36.30 -20.97 7.91
CA ARG A 204 -37.07 -22.18 8.23
C ARG A 204 -37.62 -21.95 9.62
N GLY A 205 -38.72 -21.21 9.66
CA GLY A 205 -39.49 -20.90 10.86
C GLY A 205 -40.78 -20.25 10.43
N GLY A 206 -41.77 -21.08 10.11
CA GLY A 206 -43.12 -20.72 9.67
C GLY A 206 -43.91 -21.99 9.43
#